data_AF-A0A8H8JPY0-F1
#
_entry.id   AF-A0A8H8JPY0-F1
#
_cell.length_a   1.000
_cell.length_b   1.000
_cell.length_c   1.000
_cell.angle_alpha   90.00
_cell.angle_beta   90.00
_cell.angle_gamma   90.00
#
_symmetry.space_group_name_H-M   'P 1'
#
loop_
_entity.id
_entity.type
_entity.pdbx_description
1 polymer ?
#
loop_
_entity_poly.entity_id
_entity_poly.type
_entity_poly.pdbx_seq_one_letter_code
_entity_poly.pdbx_strand_id
1 'polypeptide(L)'
;MTFFYLAIYILRIMTTGFMDGHQANGAFVACGPPGFTALALINLGKQARIILPAYNLVSPAAGEIFFAASVMGALLLFGLAVFFFFFGILPYWFKLHKHLSEILGCWALTFPNVGWINTLRALGDIFGIKGFSVWHSIMTFLVCIVWLVLFSLTILAFVRGKIFLAKDADLWRDTMGGEDAARNAAAQIAPGLISENNSVHNLPYTVPNRSQYEDIEKQQNVNPGTERAWVIEHNRI
;
A
#
# COMPACT_ATOMS: atom_id res chain seq x y z
N MET A 1 -12.14 1.92 -10.82
CA MET A 1 -11.61 1.65 -9.47
C MET A 1 -10.23 2.25 -9.25
N THR A 2 -9.22 1.92 -10.07
CA THR A 2 -7.85 2.47 -9.93
C THR A 2 -7.78 4.00 -10.00
N PHE A 3 -8.58 4.62 -10.88
CA PHE A 3 -8.68 6.09 -10.97
C PHE A 3 -9.14 6.73 -9.65
N PHE A 4 -10.20 6.20 -9.01
CA PHE A 4 -10.68 6.70 -7.72
C PHE A 4 -9.65 6.49 -6.60
N TYR A 5 -8.94 5.37 -6.61
CA TYR A 5 -7.83 5.14 -5.68
C TYR A 5 -6.74 6.20 -5.80
N LEU A 6 -6.30 6.52 -7.03
CA LEU A 6 -5.30 7.56 -7.26
C LEU A 6 -5.79 8.96 -6.86
N ALA A 7 -7.07 9.26 -7.10
CA ALA A 7 -7.68 10.53 -6.70
C ALA A 7 -7.72 10.68 -5.17
N ILE A 8 -8.16 9.65 -4.45
CA ILE A 8 -8.17 9.62 -2.98
C ILE A 8 -6.74 9.69 -2.43
N TYR A 9 -5.79 9.01 -3.07
CA TYR A 9 -4.38 9.07 -2.70
C TYR A 9 -3.81 10.49 -2.80
N ILE A 10 -4.06 11.19 -3.92
CA ILE A 10 -3.65 12.59 -4.08
C ILE A 10 -4.35 13.48 -3.05
N LEU A 11 -5.67 13.34 -2.89
CA LEU A 11 -6.45 14.10 -1.91
C LEU A 11 -5.86 13.96 -0.51
N ARG A 12 -5.54 12.72 -0.09
CA ARG A 12 -4.92 12.42 1.20
C ARG A 12 -3.58 13.15 1.37
N ILE A 13 -2.72 13.13 0.36
CA ILE A 13 -1.42 13.81 0.45
C ILE A 13 -1.59 15.33 0.53
N MET A 14 -2.56 15.88 -0.20
CA MET A 14 -2.86 17.31 -0.14
C MET A 14 -3.45 17.75 1.21
N THR A 15 -4.25 16.91 1.87
CA THR A 15 -4.91 17.27 3.14
C THR A 15 -4.07 16.94 4.38
N THR A 16 -3.36 15.82 4.37
CA THR A 16 -2.60 15.32 5.54
C THR A 16 -1.08 15.49 5.43
N GLY A 17 -0.59 15.94 4.28
CA GLY A 17 0.84 16.08 4.00
C GLY A 17 1.50 14.78 3.54
N PHE A 18 2.83 14.80 3.42
CA PHE A 18 3.59 13.62 3.01
C PHE A 18 3.57 12.53 4.10
N MET A 19 3.42 11.28 3.67
CA MET A 19 3.42 10.13 4.56
C MET A 19 4.80 9.96 5.23
N ASP A 20 4.82 9.84 6.56
CA ASP A 20 6.03 9.67 7.36
C ASP A 20 6.31 8.19 7.71
N GLY A 21 7.58 7.85 7.93
CA GLY A 21 8.01 6.53 8.41
C GLY A 21 7.55 5.38 7.52
N HIS A 22 6.98 4.32 8.11
CA HIS A 22 6.49 3.13 7.42
C HIS A 22 5.55 3.45 6.25
N GLN A 23 4.73 4.50 6.39
CA GLN A 23 3.72 4.85 5.41
C GLN A 23 4.33 5.47 4.13
N ALA A 24 5.55 6.00 4.20
CA ALA A 24 6.27 6.50 3.03
C ALA A 24 6.51 5.40 1.98
N ASN A 25 6.70 4.16 2.41
CA ASN A 25 6.87 3.01 1.51
C ASN A 25 5.61 2.74 0.69
N GLY A 26 4.44 3.01 1.28
CA GLY A 26 3.15 2.92 0.62
C GLY A 26 2.98 3.90 -0.55
N ALA A 27 3.77 4.98 -0.62
CA ALA A 27 3.71 5.94 -1.71
C ALA A 27 4.03 5.31 -3.07
N PHE A 28 4.94 4.34 -3.09
CA PHE A 28 5.32 3.63 -4.31
C PHE A 28 4.22 2.73 -4.86
N VAL A 29 3.21 2.36 -4.06
CA VAL A 29 2.07 1.58 -4.55
C VAL A 29 1.28 2.36 -5.60
N ALA A 30 1.26 3.69 -5.54
CA ALA A 30 0.52 4.53 -6.47
C ALA A 30 1.06 4.46 -7.92
N CYS A 31 2.35 4.13 -8.14
CA CYS A 31 2.90 4.01 -9.49
C CYS A 31 2.52 2.67 -10.18
N GLY A 32 2.13 1.66 -9.40
CA GLY A 32 1.81 0.32 -9.90
C GLY A 32 0.62 0.30 -10.86
N PRO A 33 -0.58 0.78 -10.46
CA PRO A 33 -1.76 0.75 -11.31
C PRO A 33 -1.54 1.37 -12.70
N PRO A 34 -0.99 2.60 -12.86
CA PRO A 34 -0.75 3.15 -14.18
C PRO A 34 0.35 2.39 -14.95
N GLY A 35 1.41 1.91 -14.28
CA GLY A 35 2.48 1.15 -14.91
C GLY A 35 2.03 -0.18 -15.50
N PHE A 36 1.31 -1.01 -14.73
CA PHE A 36 0.79 -2.29 -15.22
C PHE A 36 -0.31 -2.10 -16.27
N THR A 37 -1.15 -1.08 -16.13
CA THR A 37 -2.21 -0.78 -17.11
C THR A 37 -1.60 -0.37 -18.45
N ALA A 38 -0.53 0.44 -18.44
CA ALA A 38 0.19 0.81 -19.66
C ALA A 38 0.77 -0.41 -20.39
N LEU A 39 1.42 -1.32 -19.65
CA LEU A 39 1.95 -2.57 -20.22
C LEU A 39 0.84 -3.44 -20.81
N ALA A 40 -0.27 -3.58 -20.09
CA ALA A 40 -1.43 -4.35 -20.53
C ALA A 40 -2.02 -3.76 -21.82
N LEU A 41 -2.19 -2.44 -21.89
CA LEU A 41 -2.69 -1.75 -23.09
C LEU A 41 -1.81 -2.01 -24.31
N ILE A 42 -0.49 -1.91 -24.17
CA ILE A 42 0.44 -2.19 -25.28
C ILE A 42 0.25 -3.64 -25.78
N ASN A 43 0.16 -4.60 -24.87
CA ASN A 43 -0.02 -6.00 -25.23
C ASN A 43 -1.39 -6.27 -25.86
N LEU A 44 -2.46 -5.68 -25.33
CA LEU A 44 -3.80 -5.76 -25.94
C LEU A 44 -3.81 -5.16 -27.34
N GLY A 45 -3.20 -3.99 -27.53
CA GLY A 45 -3.07 -3.37 -28.85
C GLY A 45 -2.31 -4.24 -29.84
N LYS A 46 -1.23 -4.92 -29.39
CA LYS A 46 -0.50 -5.88 -30.23
C LYS A 46 -1.38 -7.05 -30.65
N GLN A 47 -2.19 -7.59 -29.75
CA GLN A 47 -3.12 -8.68 -30.05
C GLN A 47 -4.29 -8.22 -30.93
N ALA A 48 -4.77 -6.99 -30.76
CA ALA A 48 -5.83 -6.41 -31.59
C ALA A 48 -5.45 -6.37 -33.08
N ARG A 49 -4.17 -6.12 -33.40
CA ARG A 49 -3.65 -6.18 -34.78
C ARG A 49 -3.70 -7.56 -35.41
N ILE A 50 -3.75 -8.62 -34.61
CA ILE A 50 -3.79 -10.01 -35.09
C ILE A 50 -5.27 -10.45 -35.17
N ILE A 51 -6.02 -10.25 -34.09
CA ILE A 51 -7.36 -10.80 -33.93
C ILE A 51 -8.39 -10.05 -34.80
N LEU A 52 -8.38 -8.72 -34.80
CA LEU A 52 -9.44 -7.96 -35.50
C LEU A 52 -9.43 -8.21 -37.03
N PRO A 53 -8.27 -8.20 -37.71
CA PRO A 53 -8.22 -8.51 -39.13
C PRO A 53 -8.52 -9.99 -39.42
N ALA A 54 -8.09 -10.93 -38.57
CA ALA A 54 -8.29 -12.37 -38.78
C ALA A 54 -9.77 -12.78 -38.83
N TYR A 55 -10.62 -12.09 -38.07
CA TYR A 55 -12.06 -12.36 -38.01
C TYR A 55 -12.91 -11.34 -38.78
N ASN A 56 -12.29 -10.43 -39.55
CA ASN A 56 -12.97 -9.32 -40.25
C ASN A 56 -13.90 -8.51 -39.34
N LEU A 57 -13.46 -8.24 -38.10
CA LEU A 57 -14.25 -7.52 -37.10
C LEU A 57 -14.06 -6.00 -37.27
N VAL A 58 -15.16 -5.26 -37.19
CA VAL A 58 -15.23 -3.78 -37.22
C VAL A 58 -14.81 -3.15 -38.57
N SER A 59 -13.54 -3.28 -38.96
CA SER A 59 -12.96 -2.71 -40.18
C SER A 59 -11.58 -3.31 -40.45
N PRO A 60 -11.12 -3.43 -41.72
CA PRO A 60 -9.77 -3.90 -42.03
C PRO A 60 -8.65 -3.11 -41.35
N ALA A 61 -8.88 -1.81 -41.08
CA ALA A 61 -7.91 -0.94 -40.42
C ALA A 61 -8.04 -0.93 -38.88
N ALA A 62 -9.05 -1.59 -38.31
CA ALA A 62 -9.36 -1.50 -36.88
C ALA A 62 -8.17 -1.96 -36.01
N GLY A 63 -7.46 -3.02 -36.40
CA GLY A 63 -6.30 -3.54 -35.67
C GLY A 63 -5.21 -2.48 -35.44
N GLU A 64 -4.80 -1.78 -36.50
CA GLU A 64 -3.76 -0.74 -36.41
C GLU A 64 -4.24 0.50 -35.64
N ILE A 65 -5.49 0.91 -35.83
CA ILE A 65 -6.08 2.04 -35.09
C ILE A 65 -6.11 1.74 -33.58
N PHE A 66 -6.55 0.55 -33.19
CA PHE A 66 -6.57 0.13 -31.78
C PHE A 66 -5.15 0.05 -31.19
N PHE A 67 -4.17 -0.41 -31.96
CA PHE A 67 -2.78 -0.41 -31.52
C PHE A 67 -2.24 1.00 -31.30
N ALA A 68 -2.43 1.90 -32.27
CA ALA A 68 -2.00 3.29 -32.16
C ALA A 68 -2.65 3.99 -30.94
N ALA A 69 -3.96 3.81 -30.74
CA ALA A 69 -4.68 4.32 -29.58
C ALA A 69 -4.15 3.73 -28.26
N SER A 70 -3.85 2.43 -28.23
CA SER A 70 -3.30 1.76 -27.05
C SER A 70 -1.90 2.25 -26.71
N VAL A 71 -1.04 2.50 -27.70
CA VAL A 71 0.31 3.06 -27.50
C VAL A 71 0.23 4.48 -26.94
N MET A 72 -0.68 5.31 -27.46
CA MET A 72 -0.90 6.66 -26.93
C MET A 72 -1.37 6.63 -25.47
N GLY A 73 -2.39 5.81 -25.16
CA GLY A 73 -2.88 5.65 -23.79
C GLY A 73 -1.82 5.09 -22.84
N ALA A 74 -1.03 4.12 -23.29
CA ALA A 74 0.07 3.57 -22.52
C ALA A 74 1.18 4.59 -22.26
N LEU A 75 1.48 5.48 -23.21
CA LEU A 75 2.47 6.53 -23.04
C LEU A 75 2.05 7.54 -21.95
N LEU A 76 0.78 7.94 -21.92
CA LEU A 76 0.24 8.83 -20.88
C LEU A 76 0.29 8.17 -19.49
N LEU A 77 -0.13 6.90 -19.41
CA LEU A 77 -0.08 6.14 -18.16
C LEU A 77 1.35 5.86 -17.70
N PHE A 78 2.28 5.62 -18.64
CA PHE A 78 3.70 5.50 -18.34
C PHE A 78 4.24 6.79 -17.70
N GLY A 79 3.94 7.96 -18.29
CA GLY A 79 4.30 9.25 -17.73
C GLY A 79 3.72 9.45 -16.32
N LEU A 80 2.46 9.07 -16.10
CA LEU A 80 1.81 9.13 -14.79
C LEU A 80 2.47 8.19 -13.76
N ALA A 81 2.86 6.98 -14.16
CA ALA A 81 3.56 6.04 -13.28
C ALA A 81 4.94 6.57 -12.86
N VAL A 82 5.70 7.11 -13.81
CA VAL A 82 7.01 7.74 -13.54
C VAL A 82 6.85 8.96 -12.65
N PHE A 83 5.82 9.78 -12.86
CA PHE A 83 5.49 10.89 -11.98
C PHE A 83 5.28 10.43 -10.54
N PHE A 84 4.45 9.41 -10.30
CA PHE A 84 4.24 8.88 -8.95
C PHE A 84 5.47 8.23 -8.35
N PHE A 85 6.34 7.63 -9.16
CA PHE A 85 7.62 7.11 -8.68
C PHE A 85 8.52 8.23 -8.13
N PHE A 86 8.73 9.30 -8.89
CA PHE A 86 9.50 10.46 -8.41
C PHE A 86 8.83 11.13 -7.20
N PHE A 87 7.50 11.23 -7.21
CA PHE A 87 6.75 11.78 -6.10
C PHE A 87 6.91 10.93 -4.81
N GLY A 88 7.00 9.61 -4.96
CA GLY A 88 7.29 8.67 -3.85
C GLY A 88 8.74 8.68 -3.36
N ILE A 89 9.69 9.18 -4.15
CA ILE A 89 11.09 9.37 -3.73
C ILE A 89 11.24 10.59 -2.82
N LEU A 90 10.41 11.63 -2.97
CA LEU A 90 10.55 12.87 -2.20
C LEU A 90 10.58 12.66 -0.67
N PRO A 91 9.68 11.87 -0.03
CA PRO A 91 9.74 11.59 1.40
C PRO A 91 11.04 10.96 1.89
N TYR A 92 11.67 10.13 1.05
CA TYR A 92 12.93 9.46 1.36
C TYR A 92 14.10 10.44 1.45
N TRP A 93 14.05 11.55 0.73
CA TRP A 93 15.08 12.58 0.76
C TRP A 93 15.02 13.43 2.04
N PHE A 94 13.83 13.61 2.62
CA PHE A 94 13.62 14.54 3.74
C PHE A 94 13.53 13.89 5.13
N LYS A 95 13.28 12.57 5.26
CA LYS A 95 12.91 11.97 6.57
C LYS A 95 13.35 10.51 6.78
N LEU A 96 14.62 10.20 6.51
CA LEU A 96 15.13 8.82 6.60
C LEU A 96 15.37 8.35 8.06
N HIS A 97 14.31 7.93 8.77
CA HIS A 97 14.45 7.13 9.99
C HIS A 97 14.38 5.64 9.64
N LYS A 98 15.53 4.95 9.66
CA LYS A 98 15.64 3.51 9.36
C LYS A 98 15.32 2.68 10.61
N HIS A 99 14.05 2.31 10.82
CA HIS A 99 13.69 1.27 11.80
C HIS A 99 13.38 -0.07 11.12
N LEU A 100 13.96 -1.15 11.64
CA LEU A 100 13.82 -2.51 11.11
C LEU A 100 12.39 -3.10 11.24
N SER A 101 11.47 -2.44 11.96
CA SER A 101 10.08 -2.89 12.12
C SER A 101 9.20 -2.68 10.88
N GLU A 102 9.69 -1.95 9.87
CA GLU A 102 8.88 -1.53 8.71
C GLU A 102 9.21 -2.29 7.41
N ILE A 103 10.01 -3.36 7.51
CA ILE A 103 10.48 -4.19 6.39
C ILE A 103 9.34 -4.69 5.50
N LEU A 104 8.18 -4.99 6.09
CA LEU A 104 7.02 -5.47 5.33
C LEU A 104 6.47 -4.39 4.38
N GLY A 105 6.50 -3.11 4.80
CA GLY A 105 6.14 -1.99 3.95
C GLY A 105 7.10 -1.76 2.79
N CYS A 106 8.39 -2.03 3.00
CA CYS A 106 9.41 -1.84 1.96
C CYS A 106 9.17 -2.73 0.73
N TRP A 107 8.39 -3.81 0.82
CA TRP A 107 8.01 -4.62 -0.34
C TRP A 107 7.27 -3.82 -1.42
N ALA A 108 6.59 -2.74 -1.04
CA ALA A 108 5.97 -1.78 -1.96
C ALA A 108 6.97 -1.08 -2.90
N LEU A 109 8.29 -1.16 -2.64
CA LEU A 109 9.34 -0.64 -3.53
C LEU A 109 9.63 -1.56 -4.72
N THR A 110 9.22 -2.83 -4.66
CA THR A 110 9.56 -3.82 -5.69
C THR A 110 8.43 -3.93 -6.71
N PHE A 111 7.32 -4.58 -6.32
CA PHE A 111 6.25 -4.99 -7.22
C PHE A 111 5.63 -3.83 -8.05
N PRO A 112 5.24 -2.69 -7.45
CA PRO A 112 4.64 -1.59 -8.22
C PRO A 112 5.56 -1.03 -9.30
N ASN A 113 6.88 -1.02 -9.06
CA ASN A 113 7.85 -0.45 -9.98
C ASN A 113 8.09 -1.33 -11.22
N VAL A 114 7.90 -2.64 -11.11
CA VAL A 114 8.08 -3.57 -12.23
C VAL A 114 7.16 -3.23 -13.40
N GLY A 115 5.94 -2.75 -13.14
CA GLY A 115 4.96 -2.42 -14.17
C GLY A 115 5.46 -1.34 -15.15
N TRP A 116 5.92 -0.20 -14.63
CA TRP A 116 6.42 0.89 -15.47
C TRP A 116 7.80 0.57 -16.08
N ILE A 117 8.65 -0.19 -15.39
CA ILE A 117 9.96 -0.63 -15.91
C ILE A 117 9.78 -1.53 -17.14
N ASN A 118 8.81 -2.45 -17.11
CA ASN A 118 8.49 -3.29 -18.28
C ASN A 118 7.82 -2.49 -19.40
N THR A 119 6.99 -1.51 -19.04
CA THR A 119 6.38 -0.60 -20.02
C THR A 119 7.45 0.22 -20.75
N LEU A 120 8.47 0.69 -20.05
CA LEU A 120 9.62 1.40 -20.66
C LEU A 120 10.27 0.56 -21.76
N ARG A 121 10.49 -0.73 -21.51
CA ARG A 121 11.04 -1.65 -22.52
C ARG A 121 10.10 -1.81 -23.71
N ALA A 122 8.81 -2.05 -23.45
CA ALA A 122 7.82 -2.23 -24.50
C ALA A 122 7.70 -0.99 -25.40
N LEU A 123 7.72 0.22 -24.82
CA LEU A 123 7.74 1.48 -25.56
C LEU A 123 9.06 1.68 -26.32
N GLY A 124 10.19 1.29 -25.72
CA GLY A 124 11.50 1.33 -26.37
C GLY A 124 11.55 0.48 -27.64
N ASP A 125 10.98 -0.72 -27.59
CA ASP A 125 10.88 -1.62 -28.74
C ASP A 125 9.93 -1.06 -29.82
N ILE A 126 8.86 -0.36 -29.44
CA ILE A 126 7.90 0.26 -30.38
C ILE A 126 8.50 1.49 -31.08
N PHE A 127 9.17 2.37 -30.33
CA PHE A 127 9.77 3.60 -30.87
C PHE A 127 11.16 3.39 -31.46
N GLY A 128 11.76 2.19 -31.33
CA GLY A 128 13.11 1.91 -31.81
C GLY A 128 14.22 2.59 -31.00
N ILE A 129 13.94 3.00 -29.76
CA ILE A 129 14.88 3.75 -28.92
C ILE A 129 15.73 2.78 -28.11
N LYS A 130 16.97 2.52 -28.57
CA LYS A 130 17.92 1.64 -27.87
C LYS A 130 18.20 2.08 -26.42
N GLY A 131 18.17 3.38 -26.14
CA GLY A 131 18.38 3.93 -24.80
C GLY A 131 17.40 3.41 -23.75
N PHE A 132 16.15 3.13 -24.13
CA PHE A 132 15.14 2.60 -23.21
C PHE A 132 15.43 1.15 -22.80
N SER A 133 16.06 0.37 -23.67
CA SER A 133 16.50 -0.99 -23.35
C SER A 133 17.61 -0.98 -22.29
N VAL A 134 18.58 -0.07 -22.43
CA VAL A 134 19.66 0.09 -21.44
C VAL A 134 19.10 0.53 -20.09
N TRP A 135 18.22 1.54 -20.07
CA TRP A 135 17.56 2.00 -18.84
C TRP A 135 16.72 0.91 -18.19
N HIS A 136 15.98 0.14 -18.98
CA HIS A 136 15.22 -1.00 -18.48
C HIS A 136 16.16 -2.02 -17.80
N SER A 137 17.27 -2.40 -18.41
CA SER A 137 18.24 -3.32 -17.81
C SER A 137 18.80 -2.79 -16.49
N ILE A 138 19.15 -1.51 -16.41
CA ILE A 138 19.65 -0.87 -15.18
C ILE A 138 18.58 -0.91 -14.08
N MET A 139 17.35 -0.49 -14.38
CA MET A 139 16.26 -0.46 -13.41
C MET A 139 15.86 -1.85 -12.93
N THR A 140 15.81 -2.83 -13.83
CA THR A 140 15.55 -4.24 -13.47
C THR A 140 16.63 -4.76 -12.53
N PHE A 141 17.91 -4.48 -12.80
CA PHE A 141 19.00 -4.87 -11.90
C PHE A 141 18.87 -4.24 -10.51
N LEU A 142 18.53 -2.95 -10.42
CA LEU A 142 18.29 -2.26 -9.16
C LEU A 142 17.13 -2.89 -8.36
N VAL A 143 16.01 -3.18 -9.02
CA VAL A 143 14.86 -3.84 -8.38
C VAL A 143 15.23 -5.24 -7.89
N CYS A 144 16.03 -6.00 -8.65
CA CYS A 144 16.53 -7.31 -8.22
C CYS A 144 17.40 -7.21 -6.96
N ILE A 145 18.30 -6.22 -6.87
CA ILE A 145 19.11 -5.99 -5.66
C ILE A 145 18.21 -5.67 -4.47
N VAL A 146 17.27 -4.72 -4.63
CA VAL A 146 16.33 -4.34 -3.57
C VAL A 146 15.54 -5.57 -3.11
N TRP A 147 15.06 -6.38 -4.05
CA TRP A 147 14.33 -7.61 -3.75
C TRP A 147 15.19 -8.60 -2.95
N LEU A 148 16.45 -8.85 -3.34
CA LEU A 148 17.36 -9.75 -2.61
C LEU A 148 17.65 -9.26 -1.18
N VAL A 149 17.84 -7.95 -1.01
CA VAL A 149 18.04 -7.34 0.31
C VAL A 149 16.79 -7.51 1.17
N LEU A 150 15.60 -7.17 0.64
CA LEU A 150 14.34 -7.32 1.37
C LEU A 150 14.04 -8.78 1.70
N PHE A 151 14.31 -9.70 0.79
CA PHE A 151 14.15 -11.13 1.01
C PHE A 151 15.04 -11.61 2.16
N SER A 152 16.32 -11.25 2.15
CA SER A 152 17.28 -11.60 3.21
C SER A 152 16.87 -11.01 4.56
N LEU A 153 16.44 -9.74 4.58
CA LEU A 153 15.94 -9.07 5.78
C LEU A 153 14.65 -9.70 6.30
N THR A 154 13.77 -10.15 5.41
CA THR A 154 12.53 -10.84 5.77
C THR A 154 12.85 -12.20 6.40
N ILE A 155 13.79 -12.97 5.84
CA ILE A 155 14.27 -14.22 6.44
C ILE A 155 14.88 -13.96 7.82
N LEU A 156 15.74 -12.95 7.96
CA LEU A 156 16.33 -12.60 9.25
C LEU A 156 15.28 -12.17 10.28
N ALA A 157 14.23 -11.46 9.87
CA ALA A 157 13.13 -11.08 10.73
C ALA A 157 12.27 -12.28 11.13
N PHE A 158 12.08 -13.25 10.21
CA PHE A 158 11.37 -14.50 10.44
C PHE A 158 12.12 -15.37 11.47
N VAL A 159 13.42 -15.58 11.26
CA VAL A 159 14.28 -16.37 12.18
C VAL A 159 14.38 -15.73 13.57
N ARG A 160 14.29 -14.39 13.66
CA ARG A 160 14.28 -13.67 14.95
C ARG A 160 12.90 -13.60 15.62
N GLY A 161 11.86 -14.20 15.04
CA GLY A 161 10.50 -14.21 15.61
C GLY A 161 9.81 -12.85 15.66
N LYS A 162 10.33 -11.83 14.95
CA LYS A 162 9.82 -10.44 15.03
C LYS A 162 8.64 -10.14 14.10
N ILE A 163 8.19 -11.12 13.32
CA ILE A 163 7.13 -10.93 12.32
C ILE A 163 5.73 -11.23 12.88
N PHE A 164 5.62 -12.16 13.85
CA PHE A 164 4.34 -12.54 14.45
C PHE A 164 4.08 -11.92 15.83
N LEU A 165 5.10 -11.34 16.47
CA LEU A 165 4.91 -10.61 17.72
C LEU A 165 4.55 -9.16 17.38
N ALA A 166 3.24 -8.88 17.24
CA ALA A 166 2.76 -7.52 17.48
C ALA A 166 3.30 -7.10 18.85
N LYS A 167 3.93 -5.93 18.92
CA LYS A 167 4.41 -5.40 20.19
C LYS A 167 3.18 -5.33 21.10
N ASP A 168 3.24 -5.84 22.33
CA ASP A 168 2.05 -5.94 23.19
C ASP A 168 1.28 -4.61 23.25
N ALA A 169 1.99 -3.48 23.20
CA ALA A 169 1.43 -2.13 23.11
C ALA A 169 0.49 -1.87 21.90
N ASP A 170 0.80 -2.42 20.71
CA ASP A 170 -0.03 -2.29 19.50
C ASP A 170 -1.28 -3.19 19.57
N LEU A 171 -1.12 -4.37 20.17
CA LEU A 171 -2.20 -5.33 20.46
C LEU A 171 -3.21 -4.74 21.45
N TRP A 172 -2.74 -4.07 22.50
CA TRP A 172 -3.60 -3.36 23.46
C TRP A 172 -4.26 -2.12 22.84
N ARG A 173 -3.59 -1.43 21.91
CA ARG A 173 -4.18 -0.29 21.19
C ARG A 173 -5.33 -0.71 20.28
N ASP A 174 -5.21 -1.85 19.62
CA ASP A 174 -6.29 -2.43 18.80
C ASP A 174 -7.40 -3.05 19.65
N THR A 175 -7.06 -3.73 20.76
CA THR A 175 -8.03 -4.37 21.67
C THR A 175 -8.87 -3.34 22.44
N MET A 176 -8.27 -2.20 22.82
CA MET A 176 -8.98 -1.07 23.44
C MET A 176 -9.73 -0.20 22.42
N GLY A 177 -9.75 -0.58 21.13
CA GLY A 177 -10.46 0.11 20.05
C GLY A 177 -9.85 1.44 19.61
N GLY A 178 -8.58 1.68 19.91
CA GLY A 178 -7.83 2.86 19.49
C GLY A 178 -8.41 4.19 19.99
N GLU A 179 -7.85 5.31 19.48
CA GLU A 179 -8.39 6.66 19.70
C GLU A 179 -9.87 6.76 19.28
N ASP A 180 -10.33 5.90 18.37
CA ASP A 180 -11.69 5.88 17.86
C ASP A 180 -12.70 5.36 18.88
N ALA A 181 -12.38 4.34 19.68
CA ALA A 181 -13.25 3.89 20.77
C ALA A 181 -13.31 4.90 21.92
N ALA A 182 -12.19 5.55 22.24
CA ALA A 182 -12.18 6.66 23.21
C ALA A 182 -13.00 7.86 22.71
N ARG A 183 -12.93 8.17 21.41
CA ARG A 183 -13.70 9.22 20.75
C ARG A 183 -15.20 8.88 20.65
N ASN A 184 -15.55 7.62 20.37
CA ASN A 184 -16.93 7.14 20.33
C ASN A 184 -17.56 7.07 21.74
N ALA A 185 -16.79 6.65 22.75
CA ALA A 185 -17.22 6.68 24.14
C ALA A 185 -17.40 8.14 24.64
N ALA A 186 -16.47 9.04 24.33
CA ALA A 186 -16.60 10.46 24.65
C ALA A 186 -17.80 11.12 23.95
N ALA A 187 -18.09 10.75 22.70
CA ALA A 187 -19.24 11.24 21.94
C ALA A 187 -20.58 10.75 22.53
N GLN A 188 -20.61 9.55 23.12
CA GLN A 188 -21.80 9.01 23.80
C GLN A 188 -22.06 9.66 25.17
N ILE A 189 -21.01 10.05 25.89
CA ILE A 189 -21.13 10.63 27.24
C ILE A 189 -21.45 12.13 27.18
N ALA A 190 -21.01 12.85 26.14
CA ALA A 190 -21.20 14.29 26.00
C ALA A 190 -21.52 14.70 24.54
N PRO A 191 -22.74 14.46 24.05
CA PRO A 191 -23.14 14.83 22.70
C PRO A 191 -23.11 16.36 22.54
N GLY A 192 -22.10 16.89 21.84
CA GLY A 192 -21.96 18.31 21.52
C GLY A 192 -20.70 19.02 22.04
N LEU A 193 -19.85 18.37 22.84
CA LEU A 193 -18.59 18.98 23.34
C LEU A 193 -17.36 18.71 22.46
N ILE A 194 -17.50 17.88 21.41
CA ILE A 194 -16.42 17.62 20.46
C ILE A 194 -16.55 18.62 19.30
N SER A 195 -15.99 19.82 19.50
CA SER A 195 -15.65 20.70 18.39
C SER A 195 -14.58 20.01 17.53
N GLU A 196 -14.78 20.01 16.22
CA GLU A 196 -14.00 19.32 15.18
C GLU A 196 -12.48 19.66 15.16
N ASN A 197 -12.02 20.55 16.07
CA ASN A 197 -10.73 21.22 15.99
C ASN A 197 -9.86 21.15 17.26
N ASN A 198 -10.20 20.34 18.26
CA ASN A 198 -9.32 20.14 19.43
C ASN A 198 -8.77 18.71 19.46
N SER A 199 -7.45 18.59 19.34
CA SER A 199 -6.72 17.33 19.45
C SER A 199 -6.89 16.72 20.84
N VAL A 200 -7.10 15.40 20.88
CA VAL A 200 -7.43 14.55 22.04
C VAL A 200 -6.27 14.46 23.07
N HIS A 201 -5.24 15.30 22.93
CA HIS A 201 -3.96 15.15 23.61
C HIS A 201 -3.99 15.39 25.15
N ASN A 202 -5.12 15.87 25.68
CA ASN A 202 -5.26 16.31 27.08
C ASN A 202 -6.34 15.58 27.90
N LEU A 203 -6.77 14.38 27.50
CA LEU A 203 -7.53 13.53 28.43
C LEU A 203 -6.54 12.81 29.36
N PRO A 204 -6.67 12.95 30.70
CA PRO A 204 -5.77 12.31 31.64
C PRO A 204 -6.10 10.82 31.70
N TYR A 205 -5.57 10.03 30.77
CA TYR A 205 -5.57 8.57 30.92
C TYR A 205 -4.29 8.15 31.63
N THR A 206 -4.38 7.99 32.95
CA THR A 206 -3.33 7.33 33.72
C THR A 206 -3.43 5.83 33.51
N VAL A 207 -2.34 5.23 33.01
CA VAL A 207 -2.22 3.78 32.88
C VAL A 207 -2.26 3.16 34.29
N PRO A 208 -3.22 2.26 34.61
CA PRO A 208 -3.28 1.60 35.91
C PRO A 208 -2.01 0.79 36.20
N ASN A 209 -1.66 0.61 37.47
CA ASN A 209 -0.47 -0.17 37.86
C ASN A 209 -0.78 -1.68 37.81
N ARG A 210 0.23 -2.52 37.53
CA ARG A 210 0.11 -3.98 37.32
C ARG A 210 -0.72 -4.71 38.38
N SER A 211 -0.68 -4.24 39.64
CA SER A 211 -1.45 -4.81 40.74
C SER A 211 -2.97 -4.64 40.61
N GLN A 212 -3.45 -3.58 39.95
CA GLN A 212 -4.89 -3.37 39.73
C GLN A 212 -5.47 -4.32 38.67
N TYR A 213 -4.65 -4.98 37.85
CA TYR A 213 -5.11 -5.90 36.82
C TYR A 213 -5.49 -7.27 37.40
N GLU A 214 -4.78 -7.74 38.42
CA GLU A 214 -5.12 -9.01 39.10
C GLU A 214 -6.47 -8.93 39.81
N ASP A 215 -6.86 -7.75 40.29
CA ASP A 215 -8.13 -7.55 40.99
C ASP A 215 -9.33 -7.52 40.04
N ILE A 216 -9.15 -7.03 38.80
CA ILE A 216 -10.21 -7.01 37.77
C ILE A 216 -10.46 -8.41 37.21
N GLU A 217 -9.41 -9.20 36.98
CA GLU A 217 -9.53 -10.63 36.61
C GLU A 217 -10.22 -11.45 37.71
N LYS A 218 -9.91 -11.16 38.99
CA LYS A 218 -10.59 -11.80 40.12
C LYS A 218 -12.05 -11.38 40.24
N GLN A 219 -12.40 -10.14 39.94
CA GLN A 219 -13.79 -9.66 39.95
C GLN A 219 -14.62 -10.23 38.78
N GLN A 220 -14.02 -10.44 37.60
CA GLN A 220 -14.71 -11.05 36.47
C GLN A 220 -14.92 -12.58 36.62
N ASN A 221 -14.12 -13.25 37.45
CA ASN A 221 -14.26 -14.69 37.73
C ASN A 221 -15.36 -15.06 38.74
N VAL A 222 -16.11 -14.09 39.28
CA VAL A 222 -17.12 -14.35 40.34
C VAL A 222 -18.57 -14.44 39.80
N ASN A 223 -18.82 -14.17 38.52
CA ASN A 223 -20.17 -14.27 37.93
C ASN A 223 -20.29 -15.47 36.98
N PRO A 224 -20.85 -16.62 37.42
CA PRO A 224 -20.99 -17.82 36.60
C PRO A 224 -22.16 -17.76 35.60
N GLY A 225 -22.64 -16.56 35.22
CA GLY A 225 -23.88 -16.38 34.46
C GLY A 225 -23.82 -15.44 33.25
N THR A 226 -22.66 -14.90 32.89
CA THR A 226 -22.52 -14.03 31.71
C THR A 226 -21.79 -14.78 30.61
N GLU A 227 -22.50 -15.12 29.53
CA GLU A 227 -21.91 -15.70 28.33
C GLU A 227 -20.75 -14.83 27.82
N ARG A 228 -19.61 -15.48 27.55
CA ARG A 228 -18.41 -14.81 27.02
C ARG A 228 -18.63 -14.47 25.55
N ALA A 229 -18.84 -13.19 25.23
CA ALA A 229 -19.08 -12.73 23.87
C ALA A 229 -17.89 -12.88 22.88
N TRP A 230 -16.71 -13.33 23.34
CA TRP A 230 -15.48 -13.31 22.52
C TRP A 230 -14.58 -14.55 22.61
N VAL A 231 -15.09 -15.69 23.09
CA VAL A 231 -14.31 -16.95 23.02
C VAL A 231 -14.66 -17.66 21.71
N ILE A 232 -13.77 -17.55 20.72
CA ILE A 232 -13.77 -18.47 19.58
C ILE A 232 -13.35 -19.83 20.12
N GLU A 233 -14.30 -20.75 20.22
CA GLU A 233 -14.11 -22.10 20.74
C GLU A 233 -13.26 -22.92 19.75
N HIS A 234 -11.96 -23.01 20.04
CA HIS A 234 -11.00 -23.80 19.28
C HIS A 234 -11.06 -25.27 19.72
N ASN A 235 -12.20 -25.93 19.54
CA ASN A 235 -12.24 -27.39 19.53
C ASN A 235 -13.55 -27.95 18.96
N ARG A 236 -13.53 -28.30 17.66
CA ARG A 236 -14.33 -29.43 17.17
C ARG A 236 -13.68 -30.03 15.92
N ILE A 237 -13.17 -31.24 16.10
CA ILE A 237 -12.90 -32.23 15.05
C ILE A 237 -14.25 -32.77 14.58
#